data_AF-A0A5B0QRT7-F1
#
_entry.id   AF-A0A5B0QRT7-F1
#
_cell.length_a   1.000
_cell.length_b   1.000
_cell.length_c   1.000
_cell.angle_alpha   90.00
_cell.angle_beta   90.00
_cell.angle_gamma   90.00
#
_symmetry.space_group_name_H-M   'P 1'
#
loop_
_entity.id
_entity.type
_entity.pdbx_description
1 polymer ?
#
loop_
_entity_poly.entity_id
_entity_poly.type
_entity_poly.pdbx_seq_one_letter_code
_entity_poly.pdbx_strand_id
1 'polypeptide(L)'
;MESLRKHAQKVQTVLANYNTHVRAFVRACPDRPPPPEMEYSQLLDLQSDDPFWNDGTFTNSHEPWAVDEKTQCGIRQLAYFNRAIEEERRLGWETRRAMRWAVNRHTQLKNMLQMATSVSHLPGENAPLPQVIQRMVDQSCLGTIQSVSNKLKLIKVVLHSAFIKHLDIQMAWHPQITDLLLKIPPQASDGEILQPWNNQLNFIYRFHRMGLLSGIPGDIREGVLAEENPIVESPGPINSANALATGQAQDEGGDEEEEEDEEDEVEENPDHEDLENDISMNLLMNLGPQTVV
;
A
#
# COMPACT_ATOMS: atom_id res chain seq x y z
N MET A 1 0.51 12.16 9.88
CA MET A 1 0.13 13.42 10.58
C MET A 1 -0.46 13.19 11.98
N GLU A 2 -1.38 12.23 12.18
CA GLU A 2 -2.04 12.05 13.49
C GLU A 2 -1.11 11.53 14.62
N SER A 3 -0.13 10.69 14.28
CA SER A 3 0.88 10.19 15.24
C SER A 3 1.72 11.32 15.86
N LEU A 4 2.16 12.29 15.04
CA LEU A 4 2.90 13.46 15.49
C LEU A 4 2.04 14.36 16.40
N ARG A 5 0.75 14.53 16.06
CA ARG A 5 -0.19 15.29 16.88
C ARG A 5 -0.43 14.63 18.24
N LYS A 6 -0.60 13.30 18.28
CA LYS A 6 -0.73 12.52 19.53
C LYS A 6 0.54 12.62 20.38
N HIS A 7 1.71 12.62 19.76
CA HIS A 7 2.97 12.80 20.48
C HIS A 7 3.08 14.20 21.10
N ALA A 8 2.81 15.26 20.33
CA ALA A 8 2.82 16.64 20.83
C ALA A 8 1.84 16.84 22.00
N GLN A 9 0.64 16.26 21.93
CA GLN A 9 -0.33 16.28 23.03
C GLN A 9 0.19 15.61 24.30
N LYS A 10 0.89 14.48 24.18
CA LYS A 10 1.52 13.82 25.33
C LYS A 10 2.58 14.70 25.97
N VAL A 11 3.45 15.34 25.17
CA VAL A 11 4.47 16.24 25.69
C VAL A 11 3.84 17.44 26.41
N GLN A 12 2.77 18.02 25.85
CA GLN A 12 2.03 19.11 26.52
C GLN A 12 1.42 18.66 27.86
N THR A 13 0.92 17.43 27.95
CA THR A 13 0.37 16.88 29.20
C THR A 13 1.48 16.73 30.26
N VAL A 14 2.64 16.21 29.86
CA VAL A 14 3.79 16.08 30.76
C VAL A 14 4.30 17.44 31.23
N LEU A 15 4.36 18.43 30.34
CA LEU A 15 4.76 19.80 30.66
C LEU A 15 3.81 20.48 31.64
N ALA A 16 2.49 20.29 31.48
CA ALA A 16 1.49 20.80 32.40
C ALA A 16 1.66 20.20 33.82
N ASN A 17 1.97 18.91 33.91
CA ASN A 17 2.29 18.26 35.18
C ASN A 17 3.56 18.84 35.80
N TYR A 18 4.62 19.03 35.01
CA TYR A 18 5.86 19.68 35.45
C TYR A 18 5.59 21.06 36.07
N ASN A 19 4.91 21.96 35.34
CA ASN A 19 4.60 23.31 35.82
C ASN A 19 3.69 23.30 37.08
N THR A 20 2.87 22.26 37.24
CA THR A 20 2.08 22.06 38.46
C THR A 20 2.97 21.71 39.65
N HIS A 21 3.96 20.84 39.45
CA HIS A 21 4.95 20.50 40.47
C HIS A 21 5.88 21.66 40.83
N VAL A 22 6.32 22.46 39.84
CA VAL A 22 7.10 23.69 40.09
C VAL A 22 6.34 24.64 41.01
N ARG A 23 5.08 24.92 40.69
CA ARG A 23 4.23 25.80 41.52
C ARG A 23 4.01 25.24 42.93
N ALA A 24 3.87 23.92 43.07
CA ALA A 24 3.74 23.27 44.38
C ALA A 24 5.05 23.38 45.19
N PHE A 25 6.21 23.19 44.55
CA PHE A 25 7.52 23.32 45.17
C PHE A 25 7.78 24.74 45.67
N VAL A 26 7.49 25.77 44.85
CA VAL A 26 7.62 27.18 45.24
C VAL A 26 6.80 27.50 46.50
N ARG A 27 5.58 26.95 46.60
CA ARG A 27 4.73 27.13 47.79
C ARG A 27 5.27 26.43 49.03
N ALA A 28 5.89 25.26 48.86
CA ALA A 28 6.39 24.45 49.97
C ALA A 28 7.78 24.89 50.47
N CYS A 29 8.59 25.51 49.60
CA CYS A 29 9.97 25.87 49.88
C CYS A 29 10.30 27.29 49.37
N PRO A 30 9.77 28.36 50.00
CA PRO A 30 9.94 29.73 49.52
C PRO A 30 11.39 30.24 49.60
N ASP A 31 12.23 29.65 50.45
CA ASP A 31 13.63 30.06 50.63
C ASP A 31 14.60 29.42 49.63
N ARG A 32 14.13 28.52 48.75
CA ARG A 32 14.94 27.88 47.71
C ARG A 32 14.72 28.54 46.35
N PRO A 33 15.77 28.63 45.50
CA PRO A 33 15.60 29.09 44.13
C PRO A 33 14.64 28.14 43.39
N PRO A 34 13.54 28.65 42.80
CA PRO A 34 12.55 27.81 42.15
C PRO A 34 13.05 27.36 40.76
N PRO A 35 12.74 26.11 40.33
CA PRO A 35 12.87 25.74 38.93
C PRO A 35 12.00 26.65 38.05
N PRO A 36 12.41 26.98 36.82
CA PRO A 36 11.62 27.81 35.93
C PRO A 36 10.35 27.09 35.46
N GLU A 37 9.23 27.80 35.39
CA GLU A 37 8.09 27.31 34.59
C GLU A 37 8.46 27.38 33.11
N MET A 38 7.99 26.42 32.32
CA MET A 38 8.35 26.33 30.91
C MET A 38 7.12 26.19 30.00
N GLU A 39 7.18 26.88 28.86
CA GLU A 39 6.24 26.72 27.76
C GLU A 39 6.72 25.63 26.77
N TYR A 40 5.80 25.09 25.99
CA TYR A 40 6.08 24.02 25.04
C TYR A 40 7.13 24.41 23.97
N SER A 41 7.08 25.66 23.50
CA SER A 41 8.10 26.22 22.59
C SER A 41 9.48 26.25 23.24
N GLN A 42 9.55 26.74 24.48
CA GLN A 42 10.80 26.82 25.25
C GLN A 42 11.42 25.45 25.48
N LEU A 43 10.61 24.43 25.78
CA LEU A 43 11.08 23.05 25.93
C LEU A 43 11.72 22.49 24.65
N LEU A 44 11.20 22.85 23.47
CA LEU A 44 11.73 22.38 22.19
C LEU A 44 13.04 23.08 21.79
N ASP A 45 13.24 24.30 22.28
CA ASP A 45 14.45 25.10 22.00
C ASP A 45 15.63 24.73 22.93
N LEU A 46 15.36 23.98 24.01
CA LEU A 46 16.41 23.53 24.93
C LEU A 46 17.44 22.68 24.19
N GLN A 47 18.70 23.05 24.39
CA GLN A 47 19.83 22.24 23.94
C GLN A 47 20.00 21.03 24.86
N SER A 48 20.66 19.98 24.36
CA SER A 48 20.84 18.72 25.10
C SER A 48 21.69 18.87 26.36
N ASP A 49 22.49 19.92 26.45
CA ASP A 49 23.37 20.27 27.56
C ASP A 49 22.77 21.29 28.53
N ASP A 50 21.52 21.71 28.32
CA ASP A 50 20.85 22.68 29.18
C ASP A 50 20.76 22.18 30.64
N PRO A 51 21.04 23.04 31.65
CA PRO A 51 20.89 22.70 33.07
C PRO A 51 19.50 22.18 33.45
N PHE A 52 18.46 22.46 32.66
CA PHE A 52 17.15 21.86 32.81
C PHE A 52 17.21 20.32 32.84
N TRP A 53 18.07 19.70 32.03
CA TRP A 53 18.26 18.24 31.97
C TRP A 53 19.15 17.70 33.10
N ASN A 54 19.87 18.58 33.81
CA ASN A 54 20.80 18.24 34.88
C ASN A 54 20.62 19.18 36.06
N ASP A 55 19.81 18.81 37.05
CA ASP A 55 19.54 19.60 38.26
C ASP A 55 20.75 19.78 39.20
N GLY A 56 21.95 19.37 38.77
CA GLY A 56 23.20 19.43 39.54
C GLY A 56 23.26 18.43 40.71
N THR A 57 22.12 17.94 41.21
CA THR A 57 22.04 17.01 42.34
C THR A 57 22.19 15.55 41.93
N PHE A 58 21.78 15.21 40.70
CA PHE A 58 22.03 13.90 40.08
C PHE A 58 22.95 14.02 38.87
N THR A 59 24.14 14.58 39.08
CA THR A 59 25.18 14.57 38.06
C THR A 59 25.79 13.17 37.99
N ASN A 60 25.14 12.27 37.26
CA ASN A 60 25.69 10.98 36.85
C ASN A 60 26.90 11.13 35.88
N SER A 61 27.55 12.28 35.89
CA SER A 61 28.70 12.67 35.08
C SER A 61 29.91 11.73 35.22
N HIS A 62 29.96 10.93 36.30
CA HIS A 62 31.00 9.92 36.54
C HIS A 62 30.51 8.48 36.34
N GLU A 63 29.23 8.27 36.01
CA GLU A 63 28.74 6.93 35.74
C GLU A 63 29.40 6.34 34.49
N PRO A 64 29.57 5.02 34.40
CA PRO A 64 30.25 4.39 33.27
C PRO A 64 29.62 4.74 31.92
N TRP A 65 28.30 4.86 31.85
CA TRP A 65 27.59 5.25 30.63
C TRP A 65 27.81 6.72 30.23
N ALA A 66 28.26 7.58 31.15
CA ALA A 66 28.55 8.98 30.89
C ALA A 66 30.01 9.24 30.49
N VAL A 67 30.95 8.41 30.93
CA VAL A 67 32.40 8.64 30.74
C VAL A 67 33.09 7.56 29.90
N ASP A 68 32.76 6.28 30.08
CA ASP A 68 33.44 5.19 29.39
C ASP A 68 32.92 5.06 27.95
N GLU A 69 33.79 5.37 26.99
CA GLU A 69 33.51 5.33 25.56
C GLU A 69 33.04 3.93 25.11
N LYS A 70 33.58 2.86 25.72
CA LYS A 70 33.15 1.48 25.41
C LYS A 70 31.73 1.21 25.87
N THR A 71 31.38 1.65 27.08
CA THR A 71 30.02 1.55 27.62
C THR A 71 29.04 2.35 26.76
N GLN A 72 29.37 3.58 26.38
CA GLN A 72 28.55 4.39 25.46
C GLN A 72 28.38 3.73 24.08
N CYS A 73 29.47 3.18 23.53
CA CYS A 73 29.41 2.43 22.30
C CYS A 73 28.48 1.22 22.43
N GLY A 74 28.62 0.42 23.49
CA GLY A 74 27.75 -0.72 23.78
C GLY A 74 26.28 -0.35 23.89
N ILE A 75 25.96 0.74 24.61
CA ILE A 75 24.58 1.24 24.73
C ILE A 75 24.01 1.64 23.36
N ARG A 76 24.79 2.37 22.54
CA ARG A 76 24.37 2.75 21.19
C ARG A 76 24.15 1.52 20.30
N GLN A 77 25.05 0.54 20.34
CA GLN A 77 24.91 -0.70 19.57
C GLN A 77 23.67 -1.50 20.00
N LEU A 78 23.41 -1.61 21.30
CA LEU A 78 22.20 -2.26 21.81
C LEU A 78 20.92 -1.52 21.37
N ALA A 79 20.94 -0.18 21.38
CA ALA A 79 19.82 0.63 20.89
C ALA A 79 19.59 0.42 19.38
N TYR A 80 20.65 0.36 18.56
CA TYR A 80 20.54 0.05 17.14
C TYR A 80 20.00 -1.36 16.89
N PHE A 81 20.47 -2.34 17.65
CA PHE A 81 19.98 -3.71 17.58
C PHE A 81 18.49 -3.81 17.90
N ASN A 82 18.05 -3.18 19.00
CA ASN A 82 16.63 -3.15 19.37
C ASN A 82 15.77 -2.46 18.30
N ARG A 83 16.29 -1.37 17.71
CA ARG A 83 15.62 -0.68 16.60
C ARG A 83 15.53 -1.55 15.35
N ALA A 84 16.56 -2.33 15.04
CA ALA A 84 16.54 -3.24 13.90
C ALA A 84 15.47 -4.33 14.07
N ILE A 85 15.33 -4.89 15.29
CA ILE A 85 14.25 -5.84 15.62
C ILE A 85 12.86 -5.20 15.45
N GLU A 86 12.70 -3.95 15.90
CA GLU A 86 11.45 -3.23 15.71
C GLU A 86 11.14 -3.01 14.22
N GLU A 87 12.15 -2.62 13.44
CA GLU A 87 11.99 -2.37 12.01
C GLU A 87 11.63 -3.65 11.24
N GLU A 88 12.26 -4.78 11.57
CA GLU A 88 11.89 -6.09 11.00
C GLU A 88 10.40 -6.41 11.24
N ARG A 89 9.90 -6.15 12.45
CA ARG A 89 8.47 -6.34 12.77
C ARG A 89 7.58 -5.40 11.98
N ARG A 90 7.98 -4.14 11.81
CA ARG A 90 7.25 -3.12 11.03
C ARG A 90 7.17 -3.50 9.56
N LEU A 91 8.28 -3.95 8.96
CA LEU A 91 8.30 -4.48 7.59
C LEU A 91 7.33 -5.66 7.46
N GLY A 92 7.26 -6.51 8.47
CA GLY A 92 6.26 -7.58 8.53
C GLY A 92 4.82 -7.10 8.49
N TRP A 93 4.50 -6.01 9.19
CA TRP A 93 3.16 -5.43 9.18
C TRP A 93 2.83 -4.78 7.83
N GLU A 94 3.75 -4.01 7.28
CA GLU A 94 3.55 -3.34 6.00
C GLU A 94 3.43 -4.35 4.85
N THR A 95 4.21 -5.44 4.86
CA THR A 95 4.09 -6.54 3.90
C THR A 95 2.68 -7.12 3.88
N ARG A 96 2.15 -7.48 5.07
CA ARG A 96 0.78 -8.02 5.20
C ARG A 96 -0.27 -7.00 4.79
N ARG A 97 -0.07 -5.72 5.13
CA ARG A 97 -0.96 -4.64 4.74
C ARG A 97 -1.00 -4.46 3.23
N ALA A 98 0.16 -4.50 2.57
CA ALA A 98 0.28 -4.43 1.12
C ALA A 98 -0.42 -5.61 0.44
N MET A 99 -0.21 -6.85 0.92
CA MET A 99 -0.91 -8.03 0.41
C MET A 99 -2.43 -7.91 0.57
N ARG A 100 -2.92 -7.51 1.76
CA ARG A 100 -4.37 -7.31 1.99
C ARG A 100 -4.95 -6.24 1.08
N TRP A 101 -4.24 -5.12 0.91
CA TRP A 101 -4.65 -4.07 -0.02
C TRP A 101 -4.77 -4.62 -1.43
N ALA A 102 -3.75 -5.36 -1.90
CA ALA A 102 -3.74 -5.92 -3.24
C ALA A 102 -4.87 -6.94 -3.46
N VAL A 103 -5.10 -7.83 -2.49
CA VAL A 103 -6.21 -8.80 -2.53
C VAL A 103 -7.56 -8.10 -2.62
N ASN A 104 -7.79 -7.12 -1.74
CA ASN A 104 -9.05 -6.39 -1.70
C ASN A 104 -9.27 -5.57 -2.97
N ARG A 105 -8.21 -4.94 -3.48
CA ARG A 105 -8.25 -4.10 -4.67
C ARG A 105 -8.56 -4.92 -5.93
N HIS A 106 -7.97 -6.10 -6.07
CA HIS A 106 -8.29 -7.05 -7.14
C HIS A 106 -9.79 -7.39 -7.12
N THR A 107 -10.31 -7.83 -5.97
CA THR A 107 -11.72 -8.21 -5.83
C THR A 107 -12.65 -7.04 -6.14
N GLN A 108 -12.34 -5.84 -5.66
CA GLN A 108 -13.13 -4.64 -5.95
C GLN A 108 -13.15 -4.31 -7.44
N LEU A 109 -11.98 -4.28 -8.09
CA LEU A 109 -11.88 -3.98 -9.53
C LEU A 109 -12.63 -5.01 -10.37
N LYS A 110 -12.42 -6.30 -10.10
CA LYS A 110 -13.12 -7.39 -10.79
C LYS A 110 -14.64 -7.27 -10.63
N ASN A 111 -15.14 -7.04 -9.42
CA ASN A 111 -16.58 -6.89 -9.16
C ASN A 111 -17.17 -5.67 -9.86
N MET A 112 -16.47 -4.52 -9.84
CA MET A 112 -16.93 -3.32 -10.53
C MET A 112 -16.97 -3.51 -12.05
N LEU A 113 -15.96 -4.19 -12.60
CA LEU A 113 -15.90 -4.50 -14.02
C LEU A 113 -17.01 -5.48 -14.44
N GLN A 114 -17.28 -6.51 -13.63
CA GLN A 114 -18.43 -7.40 -13.79
C GLN A 114 -19.76 -6.63 -13.79
N MET A 115 -19.97 -5.72 -12.82
CA MET A 115 -21.18 -4.90 -12.73
C MET A 115 -21.34 -3.96 -13.93
N ALA A 116 -20.27 -3.27 -14.34
CA ALA A 116 -20.31 -2.39 -15.51
C ALA A 116 -20.61 -3.18 -16.80
N THR A 117 -20.09 -4.41 -16.88
CA THR A 117 -20.32 -5.32 -18.01
C THR A 117 -21.77 -5.76 -18.07
N SER A 118 -22.29 -6.37 -17.02
CA SER A 118 -23.67 -6.87 -16.98
C SER A 118 -24.72 -5.80 -17.28
N VAL A 119 -24.55 -4.59 -16.75
CA VAL A 119 -25.46 -3.46 -16.98
C VAL A 119 -25.47 -3.00 -18.44
N SER A 120 -24.35 -3.13 -19.16
CA SER A 120 -24.30 -2.72 -20.57
C SER A 120 -25.05 -3.65 -21.51
N HIS A 121 -25.40 -4.86 -21.07
CA HIS A 121 -26.19 -5.83 -21.84
C HIS A 121 -27.69 -5.76 -21.53
N LEU A 122 -28.12 -4.88 -20.60
CA LEU A 122 -29.53 -4.73 -20.27
C LEU A 122 -30.29 -4.06 -21.44
N PRO A 123 -31.41 -4.64 -21.91
CA PRO A 123 -32.12 -4.18 -23.11
C PRO A 123 -32.98 -2.92 -22.91
N GLY A 124 -32.63 -2.01 -22.00
CA GLY A 124 -33.43 -0.81 -21.73
C GLY A 124 -32.61 0.36 -21.19
N GLU A 125 -32.74 1.52 -21.84
CA GLU A 125 -32.05 2.78 -21.50
C GLU A 125 -32.47 3.34 -20.11
N ASN A 126 -33.56 2.81 -19.53
CA ASN A 126 -34.14 3.23 -18.25
C ASN A 126 -34.05 2.17 -17.13
N ALA A 127 -33.21 1.14 -17.28
CA ALA A 127 -33.02 0.15 -16.22
C ALA A 127 -32.31 0.81 -15.01
N PRO A 128 -32.76 0.52 -13.76
CA PRO A 128 -32.12 1.09 -12.58
C PRO A 128 -30.67 0.60 -12.48
N LEU A 129 -29.74 1.56 -12.48
CA LEU A 129 -28.31 1.28 -12.32
C LEU A 129 -28.00 0.91 -10.86
N PRO A 130 -27.10 -0.07 -10.61
CA PRO A 130 -26.55 -0.26 -9.27
C PRO A 130 -25.91 1.03 -8.76
N GLN A 131 -26.08 1.35 -7.47
CA GLN A 131 -25.61 2.62 -6.89
C GLN A 131 -24.12 2.90 -7.15
N VAL A 132 -23.27 1.87 -7.15
CA VAL A 132 -21.83 2.02 -7.42
C VAL A 132 -21.58 2.53 -8.83
N ILE A 133 -22.26 1.96 -9.83
CA ILE A 133 -22.15 2.38 -11.24
C ILE A 133 -22.80 3.75 -11.43
N GLN A 134 -23.94 4.01 -10.79
CA GLN A 134 -24.60 5.31 -10.84
C GLN A 134 -23.68 6.43 -10.35
N ARG A 135 -22.98 6.25 -9.21
CA ARG A 135 -22.00 7.21 -8.70
C ARG A 135 -20.87 7.50 -9.69
N MET A 136 -20.40 6.48 -10.42
CA MET A 136 -19.36 6.65 -11.44
C MET A 136 -19.89 7.45 -12.63
N VAL A 137 -21.10 7.13 -13.10
CA VAL A 137 -21.79 7.81 -14.22
C VAL A 137 -22.09 9.28 -13.91
N ASP A 138 -22.39 9.59 -12.64
CA ASP A 138 -22.73 10.93 -12.15
C ASP A 138 -21.49 11.80 -11.87
N GLN A 139 -20.27 11.28 -12.05
CA GLN A 139 -19.06 12.08 -11.83
C GLN A 139 -18.93 13.23 -12.82
N SER A 140 -18.46 14.38 -12.31
CA SER A 140 -18.32 15.61 -13.09
C SER A 140 -17.38 15.48 -14.30
N CYS A 141 -16.39 14.58 -14.23
CA CYS A 141 -15.48 14.27 -15.34
C CYS A 141 -16.19 13.63 -16.55
N LEU A 142 -17.37 13.04 -16.35
CA LEU A 142 -18.21 12.46 -17.40
C LEU A 142 -19.33 13.43 -17.86
N GLY A 143 -19.35 14.66 -17.34
CA GLY A 143 -20.42 15.64 -17.59
C GLY A 143 -20.61 16.02 -19.06
N THR A 144 -19.56 15.92 -19.87
CA THR A 144 -19.59 16.21 -21.31
C THR A 144 -20.28 15.11 -22.14
N ILE A 145 -20.41 13.90 -21.59
CA ILE A 145 -20.98 12.75 -22.30
C ILE A 145 -22.49 12.69 -22.04
N GLN A 146 -23.30 12.80 -23.09
CA GLN A 146 -24.76 12.83 -22.96
C GLN A 146 -25.39 11.44 -22.79
N SER A 147 -24.83 10.41 -23.42
CA SER A 147 -25.38 9.05 -23.38
C SER A 147 -24.80 8.24 -22.23
N VAL A 148 -25.68 7.64 -21.41
CA VAL A 148 -25.31 6.69 -20.35
C VAL A 148 -24.54 5.49 -20.93
N SER A 149 -24.90 5.02 -22.12
CA SER A 149 -24.19 3.93 -22.81
C SER A 149 -22.74 4.29 -23.09
N ASN A 150 -22.47 5.51 -23.57
CA ASN A 150 -21.10 5.97 -23.82
C ASN A 150 -20.31 6.19 -22.52
N LYS A 151 -20.97 6.67 -21.45
CA LYS A 151 -20.35 6.75 -20.12
C LYS A 151 -19.96 5.38 -19.60
N LEU A 152 -20.82 4.37 -19.75
CA LEU A 152 -20.55 2.99 -19.33
C LEU A 152 -19.39 2.37 -20.10
N LYS A 153 -19.27 2.63 -21.42
CA LYS A 153 -18.10 2.21 -22.21
C LYS A 153 -16.82 2.80 -21.66
N LEU A 154 -16.79 4.11 -21.39
CA LEU A 154 -15.60 4.76 -20.83
C LEU A 154 -15.25 4.23 -19.43
N ILE A 155 -16.25 4.04 -18.57
CA ILE A 155 -16.07 3.43 -17.24
C ILE A 155 -15.44 2.03 -17.35
N LYS A 156 -15.89 1.20 -18.31
CA LYS A 156 -15.31 -0.12 -18.55
C LYS A 156 -13.84 -0.02 -18.98
N VAL A 157 -13.53 0.89 -19.89
CA VAL A 157 -12.15 1.12 -20.37
C VAL A 157 -11.25 1.43 -19.18
N VAL A 158 -11.61 2.42 -18.37
CA VAL A 158 -10.85 2.84 -17.18
C VAL A 158 -10.71 1.71 -16.16
N LEU A 159 -11.81 1.01 -15.85
CA LEU A 159 -11.79 -0.09 -14.90
C LEU A 159 -10.96 -1.27 -15.40
N HIS A 160 -11.00 -1.56 -16.71
CA HIS A 160 -10.19 -2.61 -17.33
C HIS A 160 -8.71 -2.27 -17.26
N SER A 161 -8.32 -1.07 -17.71
CA SER A 161 -6.93 -0.59 -17.64
C SER A 161 -6.39 -0.68 -16.20
N ALA A 162 -7.18 -0.21 -15.23
CA ALA A 162 -6.81 -0.27 -13.82
C ALA A 162 -6.71 -1.70 -13.28
N PHE A 163 -7.57 -2.61 -13.76
CA PHE A 163 -7.52 -4.02 -13.38
C PHE A 163 -6.26 -4.69 -13.91
N ILE A 164 -5.94 -4.53 -15.20
CA ILE A 164 -4.73 -5.10 -15.81
C ILE A 164 -3.47 -4.60 -15.09
N LYS A 165 -3.32 -3.26 -14.93
CA LYS A 165 -2.20 -2.67 -14.17
C LYS A 165 -2.08 -3.26 -12.76
N HIS A 166 -3.20 -3.53 -12.09
CA HIS A 166 -3.22 -4.16 -10.77
C HIS A 166 -2.75 -5.62 -10.80
N LEU A 167 -3.14 -6.39 -11.82
CA LEU A 167 -2.67 -7.77 -12.00
C LEU A 167 -1.16 -7.82 -12.20
N ASP A 168 -0.61 -6.89 -13.00
CA ASP A 168 0.83 -6.78 -13.26
C ASP A 168 1.61 -6.50 -11.97
N ILE A 169 1.11 -5.58 -11.13
CA ILE A 169 1.71 -5.31 -9.81
C ILE A 169 1.70 -6.57 -8.94
N GLN A 170 0.59 -7.33 -8.91
CA GLN A 170 0.52 -8.57 -8.13
C GLN A 170 1.51 -9.62 -8.63
N MET A 171 1.66 -9.77 -9.95
CA MET A 171 2.66 -10.66 -10.55
C MET A 171 4.09 -10.24 -10.22
N ALA A 172 4.40 -8.96 -10.38
CA ALA A 172 5.74 -8.41 -10.10
C ALA A 172 6.14 -8.59 -8.64
N TRP A 173 5.18 -8.39 -7.71
CA TRP A 173 5.45 -8.51 -6.28
C TRP A 173 5.54 -9.96 -5.80
N HIS A 174 4.87 -10.90 -6.47
CA HIS A 174 4.68 -12.26 -5.98
C HIS A 174 5.97 -12.97 -5.50
N PRO A 175 7.08 -13.00 -6.26
CA PRO A 175 8.28 -13.72 -5.84
C PRO A 175 8.91 -13.13 -4.56
N GLN A 176 8.93 -11.80 -4.47
CA GLN A 176 9.61 -11.09 -3.38
C GLN A 176 8.77 -11.03 -2.12
N ILE A 177 7.46 -10.76 -2.26
CA ILE A 177 6.57 -10.57 -1.12
C ILE A 177 6.27 -11.88 -0.38
N THR A 178 6.25 -13.00 -1.11
CA THR A 178 6.06 -14.33 -0.52
C THR A 178 7.31 -14.80 0.22
N ASP A 179 8.50 -14.61 -0.38
CA ASP A 179 9.78 -14.88 0.29
C ASP A 179 9.96 -14.02 1.55
N LEU A 180 9.63 -12.72 1.47
CA LEU A 180 9.66 -11.83 2.62
C LEU A 180 8.71 -12.28 3.73
N LEU A 181 7.50 -12.72 3.38
CA LEU A 181 6.54 -13.22 4.37
C LEU A 181 7.03 -14.48 5.08
N LEU A 182 7.76 -15.37 4.39
CA LEU A 182 8.36 -16.57 4.98
C LEU A 182 9.53 -16.28 5.92
N LYS A 183 10.28 -15.20 5.67
CA LYS A 183 11.45 -14.79 6.47
C LYS A 183 11.07 -14.07 7.76
N ILE A 184 9.90 -13.45 7.79
CA ILE A 184 9.44 -12.63 8.92
C ILE A 184 8.67 -13.52 9.92
N PRO A 185 8.75 -13.24 11.24
CA PRO A 185 7.98 -13.98 12.23
C PRO A 185 6.48 -14.07 11.90
N PRO A 186 5.86 -15.26 12.04
CA PRO A 186 4.46 -15.47 11.73
C PRO A 186 3.56 -14.68 12.68
N GLN A 187 2.42 -14.21 12.18
CA GLN A 187 1.42 -13.47 12.95
C GLN A 187 0.07 -14.16 12.85
N ALA A 188 -0.79 -13.90 13.84
CA ALA A 188 -2.19 -14.29 13.77
C ALA A 188 -2.81 -13.66 12.50
N SER A 189 -3.58 -14.45 11.75
CA SER A 189 -4.20 -14.12 10.45
C SER A 189 -3.35 -14.27 9.18
N ASP A 190 -2.14 -14.85 9.22
CA ASP A 190 -1.35 -15.05 7.98
C ASP A 190 -2.04 -16.02 7.00
N GLY A 191 -2.72 -17.04 7.51
CA GLY A 191 -3.52 -17.97 6.69
C GLY A 191 -4.70 -17.31 5.96
N GLU A 192 -5.26 -16.25 6.54
CA GLU A 192 -6.37 -15.47 5.95
C GLU A 192 -5.91 -14.61 4.75
N ILE A 193 -4.60 -14.38 4.61
CA ILE A 193 -4.02 -13.56 3.53
C ILE A 193 -3.49 -14.44 2.40
N LEU A 194 -2.80 -15.52 2.75
CA LEU A 194 -2.11 -16.39 1.77
C LEU A 194 -3.09 -17.11 0.84
N GLN A 195 -4.21 -17.60 1.35
CA GLN A 195 -5.17 -18.35 0.53
C GLN A 195 -5.83 -17.46 -0.55
N PRO A 196 -6.38 -16.27 -0.23
CA PRO A 196 -6.89 -15.36 -1.24
C PRO A 196 -5.83 -14.89 -2.23
N TRP A 197 -4.60 -14.59 -1.74
CA TRP A 197 -3.48 -14.19 -2.59
C TRP A 197 -3.15 -15.27 -3.62
N ASN A 198 -2.96 -16.53 -3.18
CA ASN A 198 -2.63 -17.63 -4.08
C ASN A 198 -3.75 -17.92 -5.08
N ASN A 199 -5.02 -17.81 -4.67
CA ASN A 199 -6.14 -17.95 -5.60
C ASN A 199 -6.13 -16.89 -6.70
N GLN A 200 -5.88 -15.63 -6.34
CA GLN A 200 -5.78 -14.55 -7.31
C GLN A 200 -4.56 -14.72 -8.23
N LEU A 201 -3.42 -15.18 -7.71
CA LEU A 201 -2.25 -15.44 -8.56
C LEU A 201 -2.49 -16.63 -9.51
N ASN A 202 -3.15 -17.69 -9.05
CA ASN A 202 -3.57 -18.79 -9.92
C ASN A 202 -4.52 -18.31 -11.02
N PHE A 203 -5.48 -17.44 -10.69
CA PHE A 203 -6.33 -16.78 -11.66
C PHE A 203 -5.49 -16.03 -12.70
N ILE A 204 -4.56 -15.18 -12.25
CA ILE A 204 -3.72 -14.37 -13.14
C ILE A 204 -2.89 -15.25 -14.05
N TYR A 205 -2.11 -16.20 -13.50
CA TYR A 205 -1.25 -17.08 -14.31
C TYR A 205 -2.05 -17.89 -15.34
N ARG A 206 -3.23 -18.40 -14.95
CA ARG A 206 -4.06 -19.19 -15.84
C ARG A 206 -4.58 -18.35 -17.01
N PHE A 207 -5.18 -17.20 -16.74
CA PHE A 207 -5.74 -16.34 -17.79
C PHE A 207 -4.69 -15.62 -18.64
N HIS A 208 -3.54 -15.28 -18.04
CA HIS A 208 -2.37 -14.77 -18.75
C HIS A 208 -1.85 -15.82 -19.74
N ARG A 209 -1.66 -17.08 -19.29
CA ARG A 209 -1.22 -18.18 -20.16
C ARG A 209 -2.21 -18.48 -21.30
N MET A 210 -3.50 -18.29 -21.06
CA MET A 210 -4.53 -18.47 -22.09
C MET A 210 -4.68 -17.27 -23.04
N GLY A 211 -3.89 -16.19 -22.87
CA GLY A 211 -4.00 -14.98 -23.68
C GLY A 211 -5.34 -14.26 -23.52
N LEU A 212 -5.98 -14.41 -22.35
CA LEU A 212 -7.32 -13.88 -22.08
C LEU A 212 -7.32 -12.54 -21.35
N LEU A 213 -6.16 -12.09 -20.85
CA LEU A 213 -5.94 -10.78 -20.26
C LEU A 213 -5.42 -9.83 -21.35
N SER A 214 -6.33 -9.10 -22.00
CA SER A 214 -5.96 -8.16 -23.05
C SER A 214 -5.25 -6.95 -22.45
N GLY A 215 -4.17 -6.50 -23.06
CA GLY A 215 -3.54 -5.22 -22.75
C GLY A 215 -4.30 -4.02 -23.33
N ILE A 216 -5.27 -4.27 -24.23
CA ILE A 216 -6.03 -3.21 -24.90
C ILE A 216 -7.10 -2.68 -23.93
N PRO A 217 -7.13 -1.37 -23.64
CA PRO A 217 -8.12 -0.76 -22.75
C PRO A 217 -9.57 -1.09 -23.16
N GLY A 218 -10.36 -1.62 -22.22
CA GLY A 218 -11.75 -2.02 -22.45
C GLY A 218 -11.99 -3.32 -23.21
N ASP A 219 -10.96 -4.00 -23.72
CA ASP A 219 -11.09 -5.30 -24.40
C ASP A 219 -11.21 -6.44 -23.36
N ILE A 220 -12.43 -6.62 -22.87
CA ILE A 220 -12.74 -7.54 -21.78
C ILE A 220 -13.29 -8.85 -22.34
N ARG A 221 -12.63 -9.97 -22.06
CA ARG A 221 -13.20 -11.30 -22.30
C ARG A 221 -14.14 -11.68 -21.16
N GLU A 222 -15.45 -11.68 -21.40
CA GLU A 222 -16.49 -11.92 -20.37
C GLU A 222 -16.26 -13.19 -19.54
N GLY A 223 -15.71 -14.26 -20.14
CA GLY A 223 -15.39 -15.50 -19.43
C GLY A 223 -14.36 -15.34 -18.30
N VAL A 224 -13.49 -14.32 -18.37
CA VAL A 224 -12.52 -13.97 -17.31
C VAL A 224 -13.24 -13.42 -16.07
N LEU A 225 -14.32 -12.68 -16.30
CA LEU A 225 -15.10 -12.05 -15.26
C LEU A 225 -16.09 -13.03 -14.64
N ALA A 226 -16.65 -13.98 -15.39
CA ALA A 226 -17.68 -14.90 -14.89
C ALA A 226 -17.18 -15.94 -13.87
N GLU A 227 -15.86 -16.10 -13.70
CA GLU A 227 -15.35 -17.07 -12.74
C GLU A 227 -15.51 -16.55 -11.29
N GLU A 228 -16.42 -17.19 -10.56
CA GLU A 228 -16.45 -17.14 -9.10
C GLU A 228 -15.23 -17.89 -8.55
N ASN A 229 -14.52 -17.29 -7.58
CA ASN A 229 -13.34 -17.88 -6.96
C ASN A 229 -13.64 -19.34 -6.59
N PRO A 230 -13.01 -20.34 -7.23
CA PRO A 230 -13.25 -21.71 -6.85
C PRO A 230 -12.76 -21.88 -5.42
N ILE A 231 -13.64 -22.40 -4.54
CA ILE A 231 -13.25 -22.93 -3.24
C ILE A 231 -12.41 -24.18 -3.55
N VAL A 232 -11.14 -23.98 -3.90
CA VAL A 232 -10.18 -25.07 -4.07
C VAL A 232 -9.63 -25.39 -2.69
N GLU A 233 -9.91 -26.60 -2.21
CA GLU A 233 -9.13 -27.25 -1.17
C GLU A 233 -7.65 -27.19 -1.58
N SER A 234 -6.89 -26.34 -0.87
CA SER A 234 -5.44 -26.22 -0.86
C SER A 234 -4.68 -26.99 -1.96
N PRO A 235 -4.35 -26.38 -3.11
CA PRO A 235 -3.22 -26.86 -3.88
C PRO A 235 -1.96 -26.49 -3.08
N GLY A 236 -1.10 -27.48 -2.82
CA GLY A 236 0.13 -27.31 -2.06
C GLY A 236 1.01 -26.16 -2.58
N PRO A 237 2.00 -25.72 -1.77
CA PRO A 237 2.82 -24.56 -2.09
C PRO A 237 3.43 -24.71 -3.49
N ILE A 238 3.18 -23.71 -4.34
CA ILE A 238 3.87 -23.59 -5.63
C ILE A 238 5.33 -23.26 -5.29
N ASN A 239 6.19 -24.27 -5.35
CA ASN A 239 7.62 -24.10 -5.13
C ASN A 239 8.20 -23.22 -6.23
N SER A 240 8.68 -22.05 -5.83
CA SER A 240 9.55 -21.16 -6.60
C SER A 240 10.92 -21.80 -6.80
N ALA A 241 11.00 -22.80 -7.68
CA ALA A 241 12.27 -23.46 -8.00
C ALA A 241 12.46 -23.88 -9.46
N ASN A 242 11.53 -23.59 -10.38
CA ASN A 242 11.74 -23.86 -11.80
C ASN A 242 11.72 -22.57 -12.62
N ALA A 243 12.73 -21.74 -12.38
CA ALA A 243 13.31 -20.95 -13.45
C ALA A 243 14.48 -21.75 -14.05
N LEU A 244 14.42 -21.98 -15.36
CA LEU A 244 15.56 -22.07 -16.29
C LEU A 244 16.62 -23.19 -16.09
N ALA A 245 16.57 -24.23 -16.93
CA ALA A 245 17.73 -24.99 -17.46
C ALA A 245 17.27 -25.95 -18.60
N THR A 246 17.33 -25.55 -19.88
CA THR A 246 18.33 -25.91 -20.92
C THR A 246 18.41 -27.39 -21.35
N GLY A 247 18.20 -27.67 -22.65
CA GLY A 247 18.98 -28.68 -23.38
C GLY A 247 18.28 -29.72 -24.27
N GLN A 248 18.41 -29.51 -25.60
CA GLN A 248 18.60 -30.51 -26.69
C GLN A 248 17.42 -31.12 -27.47
N ALA A 249 17.30 -30.60 -28.70
CA ALA A 249 17.22 -31.26 -30.02
C ALA A 249 15.98 -32.08 -30.41
N GLN A 250 15.26 -31.61 -31.44
CA GLN A 250 15.40 -32.15 -32.80
C GLN A 250 14.81 -31.19 -33.86
N ASP A 251 15.60 -31.07 -34.91
CA ASP A 251 15.42 -30.47 -36.24
C ASP A 251 14.19 -31.02 -36.99
N GLU A 252 13.45 -30.16 -37.70
CA GLU A 252 13.11 -30.32 -39.13
C GLU A 252 12.63 -28.97 -39.72
N GLY A 253 13.46 -28.45 -40.64
CA GLY A 253 13.14 -27.85 -41.95
C GLY A 253 11.91 -26.96 -42.16
N GLY A 254 12.17 -25.73 -42.64
CA GLY A 254 11.19 -24.89 -43.33
C GLY A 254 11.75 -23.51 -43.63
N ASP A 255 12.21 -23.31 -44.87
CA ASP A 255 12.62 -22.04 -45.46
C ASP A 255 11.50 -20.98 -45.44
N GLU A 256 11.92 -19.72 -45.51
CA GLU A 256 11.37 -18.58 -46.28
C GLU A 256 11.15 -17.27 -45.50
N GLU A 257 11.94 -16.29 -45.95
CA GLU A 257 11.67 -14.86 -46.12
C GLU A 257 11.95 -13.89 -44.95
N GLU A 258 13.09 -13.21 -45.10
CA GLU A 258 13.43 -11.93 -44.47
C GLU A 258 12.49 -10.86 -45.03
N GLU A 259 11.67 -10.22 -44.18
CA GLU A 259 11.10 -8.92 -44.47
C GLU A 259 11.67 -7.89 -43.48
N GLU A 260 12.07 -6.76 -44.07
CA GLU A 260 12.74 -5.64 -43.43
C GLU A 260 11.80 -4.90 -42.47
N ASP A 261 12.30 -4.64 -41.26
CA ASP A 261 11.62 -3.86 -40.22
C ASP A 261 11.47 -2.39 -40.65
N GLU A 262 10.23 -1.94 -40.89
CA GLU A 262 9.88 -0.52 -40.81
C GLU A 262 9.45 -0.21 -39.36
N GLU A 263 10.38 0.33 -38.58
CA GLU A 263 10.09 0.93 -37.27
C GLU A 263 9.31 2.24 -37.47
N ASP A 264 7.98 2.17 -37.44
CA ASP A 264 7.14 3.35 -37.20
C ASP A 264 7.23 3.71 -35.70
N GLU A 265 8.08 4.68 -35.37
CA GLU A 265 8.05 5.39 -34.08
C GLU A 265 6.70 6.07 -33.92
N VAL A 266 5.76 5.41 -33.23
CA VAL A 266 4.55 6.06 -32.73
C VAL A 266 4.98 6.96 -31.57
N GLU A 267 5.06 8.27 -31.83
CA GLU A 267 5.15 9.31 -30.80
C GLU A 267 4.04 9.09 -29.75
N GLU A 268 4.39 8.47 -28.61
CA GLU A 268 3.55 8.42 -27.42
C GLU A 268 3.33 9.84 -26.94
N ASN A 269 2.16 10.40 -27.25
CA ASN A 269 1.74 11.72 -26.77
C ASN A 269 1.58 11.67 -25.24
N PRO A 270 2.47 12.33 -24.46
CA PRO A 270 2.45 12.26 -22.99
C PRO A 270 1.18 12.89 -22.39
N ASP A 271 0.49 13.75 -23.15
CA ASP A 271 -0.73 14.44 -22.72
C ASP A 271 -1.95 13.50 -22.59
N HIS A 272 -1.95 12.34 -23.26
CA HIS A 272 -3.07 11.38 -23.20
C HIS A 272 -2.99 10.45 -21.98
N GLU A 273 -1.78 10.02 -21.60
CA GLU A 273 -1.57 9.20 -20.40
C GLU A 273 -1.88 9.97 -19.12
N ASP A 274 -1.52 11.25 -19.08
CA ASP A 274 -1.80 12.12 -17.93
C ASP A 274 -3.31 12.36 -17.75
N LEU A 275 -4.05 12.55 -18.84
CA LEU A 275 -5.51 12.69 -18.79
C LEU A 275 -6.21 11.36 -18.44
N GLU A 276 -5.73 10.23 -18.98
CA GLU A 276 -6.25 8.90 -18.61
C GLU A 276 -5.95 8.59 -17.15
N ASN A 277 -4.75 8.91 -16.65
CA ASN A 277 -4.37 8.74 -15.26
C ASN A 277 -5.16 9.67 -14.33
N ASP A 278 -5.43 10.92 -14.71
CA ASP A 278 -6.24 11.86 -13.92
C ASP A 278 -7.72 11.47 -13.88
N ILE A 279 -8.28 11.03 -15.00
CA ILE A 279 -9.66 10.53 -15.07
C ILE A 279 -9.76 9.21 -14.28
N SER A 280 -8.78 8.32 -14.43
CA SER A 280 -8.69 7.06 -13.68
C SER A 280 -8.53 7.31 -12.18
N MET A 281 -7.66 8.23 -11.76
CA MET A 281 -7.48 8.59 -10.36
C MET A 281 -8.75 9.20 -9.77
N ASN A 282 -9.43 10.10 -10.48
CA ASN A 282 -10.70 10.68 -10.00
C ASN A 282 -11.84 9.65 -9.93
N LEU A 283 -11.91 8.71 -10.89
CA LEU A 283 -12.87 7.61 -10.87
C LEU A 283 -12.56 6.60 -9.75
N LEU A 284 -11.29 6.30 -9.50
CA LEU A 284 -10.84 5.24 -8.59
C LEU A 284 -10.64 5.69 -7.14
N MET A 285 -10.23 6.94 -6.90
CA MET A 285 -10.00 7.50 -5.55
C MET A 285 -11.31 7.74 -4.79
N ASN A 286 -12.42 8.00 -5.49
CA ASN A 286 -13.73 8.21 -4.88
C ASN A 286 -14.49 6.91 -4.54
N LEU A 287 -13.85 5.74 -4.71
CA LEU A 287 -14.42 4.41 -4.46
C LEU A 287 -13.89 3.76 -3.16
N GLY A 288 -13.11 4.50 -2.35
CA GLY A 288 -12.66 4.03 -1.04
C GLY A 288 -13.85 3.78 -0.08
N PRO A 289 -13.73 2.80 0.84
CA PRO A 289 -14.79 2.56 1.82
C PRO A 289 -14.99 3.82 2.66
N GLN A 290 -16.24 4.27 2.77
CA GLN A 290 -16.61 5.25 3.78
C GLN A 290 -16.26 4.62 5.14
N THR A 291 -15.24 5.16 5.79
CA THR A 291 -15.04 4.98 7.23
C THR A 291 -16.29 5.53 7.89
N VAL A 292 -17.20 4.64 8.27
CA VAL A 292 -18.23 4.94 9.26
C VAL A 292 -17.45 5.27 10.53
N VAL A 293 -17.50 6.54 10.92
CA VAL A 293 -17.04 7.03 12.23
C VAL A 293 -17.92 6.45 13.32
#